data_AF-A0A423HXZ2-F1
#
_entry.id   AF-A0A423HXZ2-F1
#
_cell.length_a   1.000
_cell.length_b   1.000
_cell.length_c   1.000
_cell.angle_alpha   90.00
_cell.angle_beta   90.00
_cell.angle_gamma   90.00
#
_symmetry.space_group_name_H-M   'P 1'
#
loop_
_entity.id
_entity.type
_entity.pdbx_description
1 polymer ?
#
loop_
_entity_poly.entity_id
_entity_poly.type
_entity_poly.pdbx_seq_one_letter_code
_entity_poly.pdbx_strand_id
1 'polypeptide(L)'
;MKWFTYDQNNSGGYFIDNDDVSHLICVQAENADEANTRAYQITEEYGEFCECCGSRWYIAERDEDGADVPTQYDKPLSESTASGYRQTAVLHFANGEKRKVRIGEPIDL
;
A
#
# COMPACT_ATOMS: atom_id res chain seq x y z
N MET A 1 -13.82 -9.74 0.94
CA MET A 1 -12.75 -8.76 0.73
C MET A 1 -11.56 -9.00 1.64
N LYS A 2 -10.37 -8.79 1.09
CA LYS A 2 -9.06 -8.87 1.73
C LYS A 2 -8.34 -7.54 1.54
N TRP A 3 -7.26 -7.34 2.28
CA TRP A 3 -6.33 -6.24 2.15
C TRP A 3 -5.10 -6.67 1.38
N PHE A 4 -4.81 -5.97 0.29
CA PHE A 4 -3.59 -6.14 -0.51
C PHE A 4 -2.68 -4.94 -0.27
N THR A 5 -1.46 -5.19 0.19
CA THR A 5 -0.49 -4.13 0.50
C THR A 5 0.52 -3.97 -0.62
N TYR A 6 0.75 -2.73 -1.01
CA TYR A 6 1.71 -2.34 -2.04
C TYR A 6 2.72 -1.38 -1.45
N ASP A 7 4.00 -1.68 -1.63
CA ASP A 7 5.09 -0.82 -1.17
C ASP A 7 5.54 0.16 -2.24
N GLN A 8 5.83 1.38 -1.80
CA GLN A 8 6.44 2.39 -2.65
C GLN A 8 7.94 2.16 -2.69
N ASN A 9 8.48 1.87 -3.87
CA ASN A 9 9.91 1.91 -4.13
C ASN A 9 10.40 3.36 -4.15
N ASN A 10 11.60 3.64 -3.64
CA ASN A 10 12.18 4.97 -3.59
C ASN A 10 12.98 5.31 -4.85
N SER A 11 12.49 4.90 -6.03
CA SER A 11 13.05 5.27 -7.33
C SER A 11 13.24 6.79 -7.40
N GLY A 12 14.48 7.26 -7.59
CA GLY A 12 14.81 8.69 -7.58
C GLY A 12 15.17 9.30 -6.20
N GLY A 13 15.26 8.48 -5.16
CA GLY A 13 15.78 8.89 -3.84
C GLY A 13 14.77 9.56 -2.90
N TYR A 14 13.48 9.52 -3.23
CA TYR A 14 12.42 10.11 -2.42
C TYR A 14 11.15 9.25 -2.42
N PHE A 15 10.31 9.49 -1.41
CA PHE A 15 8.97 8.93 -1.31
C PHE A 15 7.92 10.01 -1.56
N ILE A 16 6.83 9.64 -2.21
CA ILE A 16 5.62 10.46 -2.35
C ILE A 16 4.73 10.12 -1.14
N ASP A 17 4.43 11.14 -0.34
CA ASP A 17 3.58 11.01 0.85
C ASP A 17 2.53 12.13 0.88
N ASN A 18 1.28 11.76 0.64
CA ASN A 18 0.13 12.67 0.61
C ASN A 18 -1.13 11.95 1.15
N ASP A 19 -2.32 12.37 0.73
CA ASP A 19 -3.59 11.79 1.17
C ASP A 19 -4.00 10.53 0.38
N ASP A 20 -3.37 10.28 -0.76
CA ASP A 20 -3.63 9.14 -1.65
C ASP A 20 -2.60 8.03 -1.48
N VAL A 21 -1.34 8.39 -1.31
CA VAL A 21 -0.22 7.45 -1.24
C VAL A 21 0.70 7.77 -0.09
N SER A 22 1.36 6.74 0.43
CA SER A 22 2.45 6.83 1.39
C SER A 22 3.46 5.72 1.11
N HIS A 23 4.32 5.40 2.08
CA HIS A 23 5.27 4.30 1.94
C HIS A 23 4.62 2.95 1.64
N LEU A 24 3.40 2.77 2.14
CA LEU A 24 2.52 1.66 1.83
C LEU A 24 1.15 2.22 1.41
N ILE A 25 0.52 1.58 0.45
CA ILE A 25 -0.94 1.63 0.29
C ILE A 25 -1.51 0.24 0.58
N CYS A 26 -2.66 0.19 1.24
CA CYS A 26 -3.39 -1.05 1.47
C CYS A 26 -4.76 -0.92 0.81
N VAL A 27 -5.04 -1.77 -0.17
CA VAL A 27 -6.27 -1.71 -0.96
C VAL A 27 -7.19 -2.86 -0.55
N GLN A 28 -8.42 -2.53 -0.21
CA GLN A 28 -9.44 -3.52 0.09
C GLN A 28 -10.15 -3.95 -1.20
N ALA A 29 -10.13 -5.25 -1.52
CA ALA A 29 -10.68 -5.82 -2.76
C ALA A 29 -11.10 -7.29 -2.57
N GLU A 30 -11.82 -7.87 -3.53
CA GLU A 30 -12.22 -9.29 -3.48
C GLU A 30 -11.12 -10.25 -3.92
N ASN A 31 -10.23 -9.82 -4.81
CA ASN A 31 -9.13 -10.62 -5.38
C ASN A 31 -7.96 -9.73 -5.83
N ALA A 32 -6.84 -10.35 -6.21
CA ALA A 32 -5.62 -9.65 -6.61
C ALA A 32 -5.80 -8.81 -7.87
N ASP A 33 -6.58 -9.29 -8.85
CA ASP A 33 -6.83 -8.55 -10.10
C ASP A 33 -7.58 -7.23 -9.85
N GLU A 34 -8.63 -7.28 -9.02
CA GLU A 34 -9.37 -6.08 -8.61
C GLU A 34 -8.46 -5.14 -7.80
N ALA A 35 -7.69 -5.69 -6.86
CA ALA A 35 -6.75 -4.91 -6.04
C ALA A 35 -5.72 -4.18 -6.92
N ASN A 36 -5.13 -4.88 -7.89
CA ASN A 36 -4.13 -4.33 -8.82
C ASN A 36 -4.74 -3.24 -9.72
N THR A 37 -5.96 -3.45 -10.20
CA THR A 37 -6.67 -2.43 -11.01
C THR A 37 -6.89 -1.15 -10.20
N ARG A 38 -7.32 -1.28 -8.94
CA ARG A 38 -7.53 -0.13 -8.04
C ARG A 38 -6.23 0.53 -7.66
N ALA A 39 -5.20 -0.25 -7.31
CA ALA A 39 -3.86 0.26 -6.99
C ALA A 39 -3.27 1.05 -8.16
N TYR A 40 -3.42 0.56 -9.40
CA TYR A 40 -3.00 1.29 -10.59
C TYR A 40 -3.72 2.64 -10.71
N GLN A 41 -5.05 2.68 -10.56
CA GLN A 41 -5.82 3.93 -10.62
C GLN A 41 -5.42 4.94 -9.55
N ILE A 42 -5.09 4.47 -8.34
CA ILE A 42 -4.60 5.31 -7.24
C ILE A 42 -3.20 5.86 -7.55
N THR A 43 -2.35 5.05 -8.18
CA THR A 43 -0.91 5.30 -8.30
C THR A 43 -0.44 5.79 -9.66
N GLU A 44 -1.33 5.88 -10.66
CA GLU A 44 -0.98 6.31 -12.03
C GLU A 44 -0.27 7.66 -12.05
N GLU A 45 -0.80 8.66 -11.34
CA GLU A 45 -0.19 10.00 -11.21
C GLU A 45 1.09 10.00 -10.35
N TYR A 46 1.37 8.90 -9.66
CA TYR A 46 2.49 8.69 -8.74
C TYR A 46 3.44 7.58 -9.21
N GLY A 47 3.38 7.18 -10.48
CA GLY A 47 3.99 5.96 -11.01
C GLY A 47 5.34 6.14 -11.71
N GLU A 48 6.16 7.12 -11.31
CA GLU A 48 7.44 7.41 -11.99
C GLU A 48 8.31 6.15 -12.16
N PHE A 49 8.67 5.84 -13.41
CA PHE A 49 9.57 4.75 -13.76
C PHE A 49 11.03 5.25 -13.79
N CYS A 50 11.95 4.62 -13.04
CA CYS A 50 13.38 4.77 -13.28
C CYS A 50 13.91 3.55 -14.03
N GLU A 51 14.63 3.75 -15.13
CA GLU A 51 15.36 2.65 -15.80
C GLU A 51 16.31 1.89 -14.85
N CYS A 52 16.80 2.58 -13.82
CA CYS A 52 17.72 2.08 -12.81
C CYS A 52 17.06 1.28 -11.68
N CYS A 53 15.81 1.61 -11.33
CA CYS A 53 15.13 1.12 -10.13
C CYS A 53 13.81 0.39 -10.43
N GLY A 54 13.34 0.43 -11.69
CA GLY A 54 12.07 -0.13 -12.12
C GLY A 54 10.87 0.76 -11.74
N SER A 55 9.69 0.12 -11.76
CA SER A 55 8.42 0.74 -11.37
C SER A 55 8.42 1.12 -9.89
N ARG A 56 7.72 2.21 -9.57
CA ARG A 56 7.56 2.67 -8.19
C ARG A 56 6.70 1.72 -7.34
N TRP A 57 5.73 1.06 -7.95
CA TRP A 57 4.78 0.19 -7.26
C TRP A 57 4.83 -1.22 -7.84
N TYR A 58 4.88 -2.20 -6.95
CA TYR A 58 4.78 -3.61 -7.31
C TYR A 58 3.31 -4.04 -7.40
N ILE A 59 3.03 -5.18 -8.02
CA ILE A 59 1.68 -5.74 -8.12
C ILE A 59 1.55 -6.97 -7.22
N ALA A 60 0.33 -7.29 -6.81
CA ALA A 60 0.03 -8.58 -6.19
C ALA A 60 0.02 -9.66 -7.28
N GLU A 61 0.62 -10.81 -7.02
CA GLU A 61 0.73 -11.89 -8.02
C GLU A 61 -0.42 -12.88 -7.89
N ARG A 62 -0.97 -13.06 -6.68
CA ARG A 62 -1.99 -14.06 -6.39
C ARG A 62 -2.98 -13.60 -5.33
N ASP A 63 -4.16 -14.22 -5.29
CA ASP A 63 -5.19 -13.92 -4.30
C ASP A 63 -4.74 -14.20 -2.87
N GLU A 64 -3.83 -15.16 -2.68
CA GLU A 64 -3.25 -15.49 -1.37
C GLU A 64 -2.32 -14.41 -0.81
N ASP A 65 -1.92 -13.43 -1.62
CA ASP A 65 -1.17 -12.26 -1.16
C ASP A 65 -2.07 -11.30 -0.35
N GLY A 66 -3.39 -11.50 -0.40
CA GLY A 66 -4.38 -10.73 0.37
C GLY A 66 -4.54 -11.24 1.81
N ALA A 67 -4.62 -10.31 2.77
CA ALA A 67 -4.78 -10.61 4.20
C ALA A 67 -6.12 -10.13 4.77
N ASP A 68 -6.53 -10.65 5.93
CA ASP A 68 -7.77 -10.21 6.61
C ASP A 68 -7.66 -8.81 7.21
N VAL A 69 -6.45 -8.35 7.45
CA VAL A 69 -6.11 -7.01 7.95
C VAL A 69 -4.99 -6.43 7.08
N PRO A 70 -4.80 -5.11 6.99
CA PRO A 70 -3.65 -4.55 6.29
C PRO A 70 -2.36 -4.99 7.00
N THR A 71 -1.42 -5.52 6.23
CA THR A 71 -0.15 -6.06 6.73
C THR A 71 1.05 -5.35 6.09
N GLN A 72 2.19 -5.42 6.78
CA GLN A 72 3.52 -5.15 6.24
C GLN A 72 4.35 -6.42 6.43
N TYR A 73 4.80 -7.05 5.34
CA TYR A 73 5.55 -8.31 5.37
C TYR A 73 4.88 -9.36 6.28
N ASP A 74 3.61 -9.68 6.00
CA ASP A 74 2.76 -10.63 6.73
C ASP A 74 2.43 -10.29 8.18
N LYS A 75 2.89 -9.15 8.69
CA LYS A 75 2.58 -8.69 10.04
C LYS A 75 1.51 -7.60 9.99
N PRO A 76 0.45 -7.65 10.82
CA PRO A 76 -0.54 -6.57 10.88
C PRO A 76 0.13 -5.20 11.04
N LEU A 77 -0.38 -4.16 10.35
CA LEU A 77 0.21 -2.83 10.44
C LEU A 77 0.24 -2.29 11.87
N SER A 78 -0.77 -2.63 12.68
CA SER A 78 -0.85 -2.25 14.10
C SER A 78 0.20 -2.91 14.99
N GLU A 79 0.77 -4.04 14.55
CA GLU A 79 1.82 -4.76 15.27
C GLU A 79 3.21 -4.55 14.63
N SER A 80 3.25 -3.98 13.43
CA SER A 80 4.47 -3.71 12.69
C SER A 80 5.28 -2.56 13.31
N THR A 81 6.59 -2.58 13.12
CA THR A 81 7.47 -1.55 13.65
C THR A 81 7.70 -0.49 12.59
N ALA A 82 7.31 0.76 12.86
CA ALA A 82 7.71 1.88 12.03
C ALA A 82 9.25 1.97 11.96
N SER A 83 9.81 2.07 10.75
CA SER A 83 11.26 2.06 10.55
C SER A 83 11.69 3.27 9.72
N GLY A 84 12.47 4.18 10.31
CA GLY A 84 13.02 5.36 9.62
C GLY A 84 11.95 6.13 8.84
N TYR A 85 11.98 5.96 7.51
CA TYR A 85 11.04 6.57 6.56
C TYR A 85 9.66 5.88 6.55
N ARG A 86 9.55 4.57 6.76
CA ARG A 86 8.28 3.82 6.72
C ARG A 86 7.48 4.01 8.01
N GLN A 87 6.73 5.11 8.11
CA GLN A 87 5.94 5.45 9.30
C GLN A 87 4.43 5.32 9.09
N THR A 88 3.96 5.43 7.85
CA THR A 88 2.54 5.54 7.55
C THR A 88 2.13 4.68 6.36
N ALA A 89 0.85 4.36 6.33
CA ALA A 89 0.17 3.73 5.20
C ALA A 89 -1.11 4.51 4.88
N VAL A 90 -1.55 4.47 3.62
CA VAL A 90 -2.90 4.92 3.24
C VAL A 90 -3.76 3.69 2.95
N LEU A 91 -4.84 3.54 3.73
CA LEU A 91 -5.85 2.51 3.53
C LEU A 91 -6.87 3.02 2.51
N HIS A 92 -7.12 2.24 1.46
CA HIS A 92 -8.15 2.48 0.45
C HIS A 92 -9.23 1.42 0.59
N PHE A 93 -10.37 1.81 1.13
CA PHE A 93 -11.50 0.92 1.39
C PHE A 93 -12.29 0.66 0.10
N ALA A 94 -12.96 -0.48 0.05
CA ALA A 94 -13.72 -0.85 -1.15
C ALA A 94 -14.92 0.06 -1.42
N ASN A 95 -15.40 0.80 -0.41
CA ASN A 95 -16.46 1.79 -0.52
C ASN A 95 -15.97 3.17 -1.02
N GLY A 96 -14.66 3.35 -1.23
CA GLY A 96 -14.04 4.61 -1.65
C GLY A 96 -13.55 5.52 -0.51
N GLU A 97 -13.76 5.12 0.76
CA GLU A 97 -13.12 5.81 1.89
C GLU A 97 -11.60 5.64 1.83
N LYS A 98 -10.87 6.67 2.27
CA LYS A 98 -9.42 6.63 2.45
C LYS A 98 -9.04 7.03 3.87
N ARG A 99 -8.03 6.37 4.43
CA ARG A 99 -7.54 6.67 5.77
C ARG A 99 -6.03 6.54 5.87
N LYS A 100 -5.36 7.61 6.26
CA LYS A 100 -3.93 7.57 6.59
C LYS A 100 -3.75 7.09 8.02
N VAL A 101 -2.93 6.07 8.21
CA VAL A 101 -2.68 5.42 9.51
C VAL A 101 -1.19 5.37 9.80
N ARG A 102 -0.85 5.29 11.09
CA ARG A 102 0.52 5.15 11.57
C ARG A 102 0.83 3.68 11.85
N ILE A 103 1.96 3.21 11.35
CA ILE A 103 2.41 1.82 11.52
C ILE A 103 2.83 1.63 12.98
N GLY A 104 2.38 0.54 13.59
CA GLY A 104 2.62 0.21 15.01
C GLY A 104 1.64 0.84 15.98
N GLU A 105 0.59 1.50 15.49
CA GLU A 105 -0.50 2.04 16.32
C GLU A 105 -1.81 1.26 16.06
N PRO A 106 -2.76 1.25 17.01
CA PRO A 106 -4.06 0.65 16.79
C PRO A 106 -4.77 1.24 15.56
N ILE A 107 -5.37 0.37 14.75
CA ILE A 107 -6.13 0.74 13.54
C ILE A 107 -7.55 0.23 13.71
N ASP A 108 -8.52 1.13 13.59
CA ASP A 108 -9.94 0.78 13.51
C ASP A 108 -10.28 0.53 12.03
N LEU A 109 -10.89 -0.62 11.71
CA LEU A 109 -11.12 -1.12 10.33
C LEU A 109 -12.61 -1.29 10.03
#